data_AF-T2IHD9-F1
#
_entry.id   AF-T2IHD9-F1
#
_cell.length_a   1.000
_cell.length_b   1.000
_cell.length_c   1.000
_cell.angle_alpha   90.00
_cell.angle_beta   90.00
_cell.angle_gamma   90.00
#
_symmetry.space_group_name_H-M   'P 1'
#
loop_
_entity.id
_entity.type
_entity.pdbx_description
1 polymer ?
#
loop_
_entity_poly.entity_id
_entity_poly.type
_entity_poly.pdbx_seq_one_letter_code
_entity_poly.pdbx_strand_id
1 'polypeptide(L)'
;MRELIFIDTGFVIGLIYEQDQYHQQAINLSIKYEQYSFVTTDAVLLELGNAVVRNSKPKAIKIIEDFYTSDNVNIVNLTPQLFDEAFNLYKQYEDKTWGLVDCL
;
A
#
# COMPACT_ATOMS: atom_id res chain seq x y z
N MET A 1 -22.57 -1.69 6.82
CA MET A 1 -21.50 -1.74 5.79
C MET A 1 -20.26 -2.26 6.49
N ARG A 2 -19.55 -3.25 5.92
CA ARG A 2 -18.22 -3.59 6.43
C ARG A 2 -17.30 -2.38 6.20
N GLU A 3 -16.44 -2.08 7.16
CA GLU A 3 -15.51 -0.95 7.06
C GLU A 3 -14.55 -1.15 5.88
N LEU A 4 -14.28 -0.08 5.13
CA LEU A 4 -13.30 -0.09 4.05
C LEU A 4 -11.91 0.09 4.67
N ILE A 5 -10.99 -0.83 4.42
CA ILE A 5 -9.64 -0.79 5.00
C ILE A 5 -8.63 -0.31 3.97
N PHE A 6 -7.85 0.71 4.30
CA PHE A 6 -6.76 1.16 3.46
C PHE A 6 -5.55 0.21 3.60
N ILE A 7 -5.03 -0.27 2.47
CA ILE A 7 -3.81 -1.08 2.41
C ILE A 7 -2.62 -0.17 2.08
N ASP A 8 -1.62 -0.21 2.95
CA ASP A 8 -0.34 0.48 2.80
C ASP A 8 0.80 -0.47 2.40
N THR A 9 1.88 0.08 1.84
CA THR A 9 3.07 -0.63 1.38
C THR A 9 3.66 -1.54 2.47
N GLY A 10 3.73 -1.06 3.72
CA GLY A 10 4.35 -1.81 4.82
C GLY A 10 3.66 -3.14 5.14
N PHE A 11 2.32 -3.17 5.09
CA PHE A 11 1.55 -4.39 5.30
C PHE A 11 1.89 -5.45 4.24
N VAL A 12 1.95 -5.01 2.98
CA VAL A 12 2.22 -5.89 1.84
C VAL A 12 3.65 -6.44 1.92
N ILE A 13 4.65 -5.60 2.23
CA ILE A 13 6.04 -6.03 2.50
C ILE A 13 6.08 -7.08 3.60
N GLY A 14 5.39 -6.84 4.72
CA GLY A 14 5.28 -7.78 5.82
C GLY A 14 4.71 -9.13 5.39
N LEU A 15 3.68 -9.16 4.54
CA LEU A 15 3.14 -10.43 4.01
C LEU A 15 4.12 -11.18 3.11
N ILE A 16 4.95 -10.45 2.35
CA ILE A 16 5.77 -10.98 1.27
C ILE A 16 7.10 -11.57 1.74
N TYR A 17 7.69 -10.99 2.80
CA TYR A 17 9.02 -11.34 3.28
C TYR A 17 8.94 -11.97 4.68
N GLU A 18 9.27 -13.26 4.76
CA GLU A 18 9.25 -14.02 6.01
C GLU A 18 10.22 -13.48 7.07
N GLN A 19 11.31 -12.86 6.62
CA GLN A 19 12.32 -12.23 7.48
C GLN A 19 11.93 -10.83 7.97
N ASP A 20 10.82 -10.26 7.49
CA ASP A 20 10.33 -8.97 7.97
C ASP A 20 9.86 -9.10 9.42
N GLN A 21 10.24 -8.15 10.28
CA GLN A 21 9.90 -8.17 11.71
C GLN A 21 8.37 -8.18 11.96
N TYR A 22 7.58 -7.69 10.99
CA TYR A 22 6.13 -7.64 11.06
C TYR A 22 5.44 -8.80 10.31
N HIS A 23 6.18 -9.78 9.79
CA HIS A 23 5.62 -10.86 8.97
C HIS A 23 4.44 -11.57 9.64
N GLN A 24 4.63 -12.03 10.88
CA GLN A 24 3.57 -12.74 11.61
C GLN A 24 2.37 -11.84 11.90
N GLN A 25 2.60 -10.54 12.17
CA GLN A 25 1.52 -9.58 12.38
C GLN A 25 0.72 -9.35 11.10
N ALA A 26 1.39 -9.23 9.95
CA ALA A 26 0.75 -9.08 8.65
C ALA A 26 -0.12 -10.30 8.32
N ILE A 27 0.37 -11.52 8.55
CA ILE A 27 -0.41 -12.77 8.38
C ILE A 27 -1.64 -12.79 9.29
N ASN A 28 -1.50 -12.40 10.56
CA ASN A 28 -2.65 -12.36 11.47
C ASN A 28 -3.70 -11.33 11.04
N LEU A 29 -3.27 -10.19 10.51
CA LEU A 29 -4.16 -9.15 9.98
C LEU A 29 -4.86 -9.62 8.70
N SER A 30 -4.18 -10.31 7.79
CA SER A 30 -4.80 -10.83 6.56
C SER A 30 -5.91 -11.84 6.85
N ILE A 31 -5.71 -12.72 7.85
CA ILE A 31 -6.73 -13.65 8.31
C ILE A 31 -7.90 -12.90 8.99
N LYS A 32 -7.58 -11.96 9.88
CA LYS A 32 -8.59 -11.19 10.64
C LYS A 32 -9.52 -10.40 9.71
N TYR A 33 -8.99 -9.87 8.62
CA TYR A 33 -9.71 -8.99 7.70
C TYR A 33 -10.06 -9.64 6.36
N GLU A 34 -9.91 -10.96 6.21
CA GLU A 34 -10.15 -11.69 4.95
C GLU A 34 -11.49 -11.34 4.27
N GLN A 35 -12.53 -11.10 5.07
CA GLN A 35 -13.90 -10.84 4.61
C GLN A 35 -14.20 -9.33 4.36
N TYR A 36 -13.21 -8.45 4.48
CA TYR A 36 -13.39 -7.01 4.32
C TYR A 36 -13.15 -6.58 2.87
N SER A 37 -13.60 -5.36 2.54
CA SER A 37 -13.23 -4.68 1.31
C SER A 37 -12.05 -3.76 1.60
N PHE A 38 -11.18 -3.64 0.62
CA PHE A 38 -9.95 -2.89 0.74
C PHE A 38 -9.89 -1.75 -0.27
N VAL A 39 -9.09 -0.75 0.07
CA VAL A 39 -8.75 0.35 -0.83
C VAL A 39 -7.25 0.61 -0.76
N THR A 40 -6.64 1.00 -1.86
CA THR A 40 -5.26 1.51 -1.90
C THR A 40 -5.14 2.56 -3.00
N THR A 41 -3.96 3.13 -3.19
CA THR A 41 -3.68 4.07 -4.29
C THR A 41 -2.66 3.48 -5.25
N ASP A 42 -2.66 3.94 -6.49
CA ASP A 42 -1.57 3.66 -7.43
C ASP A 42 -0.21 4.19 -6.93
N ALA A 43 -0.17 5.23 -6.09
CA ALA A 43 1.07 5.68 -5.44
C ALA A 43 1.65 4.65 -4.46
N VAL A 44 0.81 3.98 -3.66
CA VAL A 44 1.23 2.83 -2.84
C VAL A 44 1.76 1.70 -3.73
N LEU A 45 1.12 1.42 -4.87
CA LEU A 45 1.62 0.41 -5.81
C LEU A 45 2.97 0.79 -6.43
N LEU A 46 3.19 2.07 -6.74
CA LEU A 46 4.48 2.58 -7.22
C LEU A 46 5.58 2.40 -6.15
N GLU A 47 5.28 2.75 -4.91
CA GLU A 47 6.21 2.58 -3.78
C GLU A 47 6.54 1.11 -3.54
N LEU A 48 5.52 0.25 -3.53
CA LEU A 48 5.67 -1.19 -3.41
C LEU A 48 6.55 -1.76 -4.53
N GLY A 49 6.33 -1.34 -5.78
CA GLY A 49 7.16 -1.74 -6.91
C GLY A 49 8.64 -1.38 -6.70
N ASN A 50 8.92 -0.16 -6.25
CA ASN A 50 10.27 0.30 -5.93
C ASN A 50 10.91 -0.43 -4.74
N ALA A 51 10.11 -0.83 -3.75
CA ALA A 51 10.58 -1.59 -2.60
C ALA A 51 10.92 -3.04 -2.96
N VAL A 52 10.05 -3.71 -3.73
CA VAL A 52 10.17 -5.15 -4.02
C VAL A 52 11.17 -5.45 -5.13
N VAL A 53 11.37 -4.54 -6.10
CA VAL A 53 12.29 -4.77 -7.24
C VAL A 53 13.73 -5.04 -6.82
N ARG A 54 14.14 -4.55 -5.64
CA ARG A 54 15.48 -4.80 -5.07
C ARG A 54 15.76 -6.29 -4.86
N ASN A 55 14.72 -7.08 -4.61
CA ASN A 55 14.81 -8.52 -4.40
C ASN A 55 14.33 -9.32 -5.61
N SER A 56 13.20 -8.94 -6.23
CA SER A 56 12.65 -9.65 -7.38
C SER A 56 11.64 -8.82 -8.17
N LYS A 57 12.04 -8.40 -9.38
CA LYS A 57 11.14 -7.71 -10.33
C LYS A 57 9.92 -8.56 -10.72
N PRO A 58 10.05 -9.87 -11.05
CA PRO A 58 8.88 -10.70 -11.32
C PRO A 58 7.91 -10.79 -10.15
N LYS A 59 8.41 -10.82 -8.91
CA LYS A 59 7.55 -10.82 -7.71
C LYS A 59 6.77 -9.50 -7.62
N ALA A 60 7.43 -8.36 -7.82
CA ALA A 60 6.79 -7.04 -7.82
C ALA A 60 5.66 -6.96 -8.87
N ILE A 61 5.92 -7.41 -10.10
CA ILE A 61 4.92 -7.44 -11.18
C ILE A 61 3.70 -8.25 -10.75
N LYS A 62 3.93 -9.49 -10.30
CA LYS A 62 2.84 -10.37 -9.87
C LYS A 62 1.98 -9.76 -8.77
N ILE A 63 2.61 -9.17 -7.74
CA ILE A 63 1.85 -8.56 -6.64
C ILE A 63 0.99 -7.41 -7.16
N ILE A 64 1.53 -6.54 -8.01
CA ILE A 64 0.77 -5.42 -8.58
C ILE A 64 -0.39 -5.96 -9.45
N GLU A 65 -0.18 -7.01 -10.24
CA GLU A 65 -1.25 -7.67 -11.00
C GLU A 65 -2.31 -8.29 -10.08
N ASP A 66 -1.92 -8.89 -8.95
CA ASP A 66 -2.84 -9.43 -7.95
C ASP A 66 -3.72 -8.31 -7.36
N PHE A 67 -3.18 -7.10 -7.14
CA PHE A 67 -3.97 -5.93 -6.72
C PHE A 67 -5.01 -5.52 -7.77
N TYR A 68 -4.63 -5.45 -9.05
CA TYR A 68 -5.54 -5.06 -10.13
C TYR A 68 -6.61 -6.11 -10.46
N THR A 69 -6.33 -7.37 -10.19
CA THR A 69 -7.24 -8.49 -10.49
C THR A 69 -8.11 -8.88 -9.30
N SER A 70 -7.88 -8.32 -8.12
CA SER A 70 -8.64 -8.65 -6.92
C SER A 70 -10.02 -7.99 -6.89
N ASP A 71 -11.08 -8.79 -6.78
CA ASP A 71 -12.47 -8.31 -6.71
C ASP A 71 -12.79 -7.51 -5.44
N ASN A 72 -11.98 -7.65 -4.38
CA ASN A 72 -12.21 -7.00 -3.08
C ASN A 72 -11.28 -5.81 -2.82
N VAL A 73 -10.44 -5.41 -3.77
CA VAL A 73 -9.55 -4.24 -3.65
C VAL A 73 -9.95 -3.17 -4.66
N ASN A 74 -10.24 -1.97 -4.16
CA ASN A 74 -10.43 -0.80 -4.99
C ASN A 74 -9.14 0.02 -5.08
N ILE A 75 -8.68 0.34 -6.28
CA ILE A 75 -7.49 1.18 -6.48
C ILE A 75 -7.95 2.59 -6.84
N VAL A 76 -7.61 3.55 -5.99
CA VAL A 76 -7.82 4.98 -6.27
C VAL A 76 -6.64 5.49 -7.09
N ASN A 77 -6.93 6.00 -8.28
CA ASN A 77 -5.88 6.54 -9.16
C ASN A 77 -5.45 7.93 -8.71
N LEU A 78 -4.15 8.18 -8.68
CA LEU A 78 -3.56 9.48 -8.46
C LEU A 78 -4.00 10.43 -9.56
N THR A 79 -4.58 11.54 -9.14
CA THR A 79 -4.94 12.66 -10.02
C THR A 79 -4.05 13.85 -9.72
N PRO A 80 -3.90 14.82 -10.65
CA PRO A 80 -3.19 16.06 -10.36
C PRO A 80 -3.72 16.78 -9.11
N GLN A 81 -5.04 16.74 -8.89
CA GLN A 81 -5.68 17.34 -7.72
C GLN A 81 -5.24 16.65 -6.42
N LEU A 82 -5.32 15.30 -6.38
CA LEU A 82 -4.86 14.53 -5.22
C LEU A 82 -3.36 14.74 -4.95
N PHE A 83 -2.55 14.83 -6.01
CA PHE A 83 -1.13 15.12 -5.88
C PHE A 83 -0.89 16.51 -5.26
N ASP A 84 -1.58 17.55 -5.73
CA ASP A 84 -1.43 18.90 -5.21
C ASP A 84 -1.86 18.99 -3.73
N GLU A 85 -2.95 18.30 -3.36
CA GLU A 85 -3.42 18.21 -1.97
C GLU A 85 -2.42 17.48 -1.08
N ALA A 86 -1.93 16.31 -1.50
CA ALA A 86 -0.91 15.54 -0.79
C ALA A 86 0.39 16.35 -0.62
N PHE A 87 0.82 17.06 -1.67
CA PHE A 87 2.02 17.89 -1.61
C PHE A 87 1.85 19.10 -0.70
N ASN A 88 0.65 19.68 -0.63
CA ASN A 88 0.34 20.72 0.35
C ASN A 88 0.41 20.19 1.78
N LEU A 89 -0.10 18.98 2.02
CA LEU A 89 -0.02 18.33 3.33
C LEU A 89 1.44 18.02 3.70
N TYR A 90 2.22 17.49 2.76
CA TYR A 90 3.64 17.16 2.94
C TYR A 90 4.47 18.38 3.38
N LYS A 91 4.20 19.56 2.81
CA LYS A 91 4.86 20.82 3.22
C LYS A 91 4.50 21.29 4.63
N GLN A 92 3.34 20.90 5.16
CA GLN A 92 2.88 21.36 6.48
C GLN A 92 3.51 20.57 7.63
N TYR A 93 3.85 19.30 7.41
CA TYR A 93 4.34 18.40 8.45
C TYR A 93 5.87 18.28 8.45
N GLU A 94 6.56 19.42 8.61
CA GLU A 94 8.03 19.46 8.70
C GLU A 94 8.59 18.71 9.92
N ASP A 95 7.78 18.47 10.95
CA ASP A 95 8.15 17.73 12.16
C ASP A 95 7.97 16.21 12.02
N LYS A 96 7.43 15.73 10.90
CA LYS A 96 7.20 14.30 10.63
C LYS A 96 8.16 13.79 9.57
N THR A 97 8.53 12.52 9.68
CA THR A 97 9.34 11.81 8.67
C THR A 97 8.47 11.12 7.62
N TRP A 98 7.25 11.62 7.38
CA TRP A 98 6.31 11.04 6.42
C TRP A 98 6.86 11.16 5.01
N GLY A 99 6.63 10.15 4.17
CA GLY A 99 6.85 10.22 2.74
C GLY A 99 5.72 10.98 2.05
N LEU A 100 5.93 11.33 0.77
CA LEU A 100 4.87 11.94 -0.03
C LEU A 100 3.72 10.96 -0.30
N VAL A 101 4.00 9.66 -0.38
CA VAL A 101 2.99 8.60 -0.52
C VAL A 101 2.08 8.56 0.70
N ASP A 102 2.63 8.72 1.91
CA ASP A 102 1.86 8.78 3.16
C ASP A 102 0.92 9.99 3.24
N CYS A 103 1.21 11.04 2.46
CA CYS A 103 0.40 12.27 2.43
C CYS A 103 -0.75 12.22 1.44
N LEU A 104 -0.81 11.18 0.60
CA LEU A 104 -1.85 10.95 -0.40
C LEU A 104 -3.00 10.12 0.20
#